data_AF-A0ABD5T462-F1
#
_entry.id   AF-A0ABD5T462-F1
#
_cell.length_a   1.000
_cell.length_b   1.000
_cell.length_c   1.000
_cell.angle_alpha   90.00
_cell.angle_beta   90.00
_cell.angle_gamma   90.00
#
_symmetry.space_group_name_H-M   'P 1'
#
loop_
_entity.id
_entity.type
_entity.pdbx_description
1 polymer ?
#
loop_
_entity_poly.entity_id
_entity_poly.type
_entity_poly.pdbx_seq_one_letter_code
_entity_poly.pdbx_strand_id
1 'polypeptide(L)'
;MNPETDTRQSHTWCPNPETGLTGDQYLPEEIAQHVDDLSDAHTPGVYVVELSIPDTSSYETYTRLWLAQHDSVAGYVESIAASDRLLYVGAAKNVYERLREHLDKPNRSTAVAEVFPIHSVSELVLFDTPTEAFDAEQGIAMDLANDEPAAHVHSR
;
A
#
# COMPACT_ATOMS: atom_id res chain seq x y z
N MET A 1 34.74 12.40 9.26
CA MET A 1 34.11 11.59 10.32
C MET A 1 32.72 12.20 10.48
N ASN A 2 31.74 11.66 9.74
CA ASN A 2 30.36 12.16 9.77
C ASN A 2 29.61 11.44 10.89
N PRO A 3 28.94 12.16 11.80
CA PRO A 3 28.17 11.54 12.85
C PRO A 3 26.78 11.13 12.33
N GLU A 4 26.41 9.90 12.69
CA GLU A 4 25.07 9.56 13.17
C GLU A 4 23.89 9.81 12.22
N THR A 5 23.66 8.85 11.31
CA THR A 5 22.32 8.58 10.78
C THR A 5 21.89 7.20 11.27
N ASP A 6 21.86 7.04 12.59
CA ASP A 6 21.45 5.80 13.25
C ASP A 6 20.29 6.13 14.19
N THR A 7 19.07 5.96 13.67
CA THR A 7 17.83 5.69 14.45
C THR A 7 16.67 5.39 13.50
N ARG A 8 16.92 4.65 12.40
CA ARG A 8 15.93 3.65 12.03
C ARG A 8 16.21 2.53 13.01
N GLN A 9 15.46 2.45 14.11
CA GLN A 9 15.37 1.16 14.79
C GLN A 9 15.11 0.14 13.69
N SER A 10 16.05 -0.79 13.51
CA SER A 10 16.05 -1.81 12.47
C SER A 10 14.93 -2.79 12.82
N HIS A 11 13.70 -2.33 12.66
CA HIS A 11 12.55 -3.21 12.61
C HIS A 11 12.78 -4.09 11.39
N THR A 12 12.74 -5.39 11.59
CA THR A 12 12.49 -6.30 10.48
C THR A 12 11.12 -5.92 9.92
N TRP A 13 11.00 -5.77 8.60
CA TRP A 13 9.75 -5.49 7.93
C TRP A 13 9.29 -6.75 7.22
N CYS A 14 7.98 -7.00 7.24
CA CYS A 14 7.34 -8.10 6.54
C CYS A 14 6.20 -7.55 5.67
N PRO A 15 6.26 -7.76 4.34
CA PRO A 15 7.46 -8.12 3.57
C PRO A 15 8.57 -7.04 3.68
N ASN A 16 9.81 -7.37 3.28
CA ASN A 16 10.91 -6.41 3.30
C ASN A 16 10.72 -5.36 2.17
N PRO A 17 10.62 -4.05 2.48
CA PRO A 17 10.40 -3.02 1.46
C PRO A 17 11.51 -2.97 0.40
N GLU A 18 12.75 -3.32 0.75
CA GLU A 18 13.88 -3.30 -0.19
C GLU A 18 13.77 -4.38 -1.29
N THR A 19 12.96 -5.43 -1.08
CA THR A 19 12.75 -6.48 -2.09
C THR A 19 11.48 -6.27 -2.91
N GLY A 20 10.78 -5.15 -2.72
CA GLY A 20 9.54 -4.81 -3.40
C GLY A 20 9.70 -3.61 -4.35
N LEU A 21 8.58 -2.97 -4.65
CA LEU A 21 8.44 -1.80 -5.53
C LEU A 21 9.14 -0.54 -5.05
N THR A 22 9.50 -0.47 -3.77
CA THR A 22 10.33 0.61 -3.22
C THR A 22 11.82 0.29 -3.21
N GLY A 23 12.20 -0.90 -3.69
CA GLY A 23 13.58 -1.36 -3.83
C GLY A 23 13.86 -1.95 -5.21
N ASP A 24 14.05 -3.27 -5.27
CA ASP A 24 14.60 -3.95 -6.44
C ASP A 24 13.58 -4.30 -7.56
N GLN A 25 12.26 -4.17 -7.30
CA GLN A 25 11.23 -4.49 -8.30
C GLN A 25 10.80 -3.28 -9.12
N TYR A 26 10.46 -3.53 -10.39
CA TYR A 26 9.98 -2.49 -11.31
C TYR A 26 8.47 -2.54 -11.45
N LEU A 27 7.81 -1.39 -11.27
CA LEU A 27 6.35 -1.26 -11.40
C LEU A 27 5.76 -1.84 -12.70
N PRO A 28 6.36 -1.65 -13.90
CA PRO A 28 5.88 -2.30 -15.11
C PRO A 28 5.82 -3.83 -15.05
N GLU A 29 6.78 -4.47 -14.38
CA GLU A 29 6.87 -5.93 -14.27
C GLU A 29 5.81 -6.47 -13.31
N GLU A 30 5.53 -5.75 -12.22
CA GLU A 30 4.46 -6.09 -11.29
C GLU A 30 3.09 -5.94 -11.94
N ILE A 31 2.84 -4.82 -12.64
CA ILE A 31 1.56 -4.59 -13.32
C ILE A 31 1.33 -5.63 -14.43
N ALA A 32 2.36 -5.99 -15.20
CA ALA A 32 2.25 -6.96 -16.30
C ALA A 32 1.86 -8.38 -15.84
N GLN A 33 1.90 -8.68 -14.54
CA GLN A 33 1.38 -9.94 -13.99
C GLN A 33 -0.15 -9.96 -13.88
N HIS A 34 -0.79 -8.78 -13.94
CA HIS A 34 -2.23 -8.61 -13.72
C HIS A 34 -2.99 -8.17 -14.98
N VAL A 35 -2.29 -7.89 -16.08
CA VAL A 35 -2.89 -7.46 -17.34
C VAL A 35 -2.24 -8.19 -18.52
N ASP A 36 -3.00 -8.39 -19.59
CA ASP A 36 -2.49 -8.99 -20.83
C ASP A 36 -1.58 -8.00 -21.60
N ASP A 37 -1.93 -6.71 -21.58
CA ASP A 37 -1.14 -5.63 -22.19
C ASP A 37 -0.89 -4.52 -21.15
N LEU A 38 0.38 -4.14 -20.96
CA LEU A 38 0.76 -3.09 -20.01
C LEU A 38 0.08 -1.74 -20.32
N SER A 39 -0.29 -1.49 -21.58
CA SER A 39 -1.01 -0.28 -21.96
C SER A 39 -2.42 -0.21 -21.34
N ASP A 40 -3.02 -1.35 -20.99
CA ASP A 40 -4.32 -1.40 -20.31
C ASP A 40 -4.23 -0.80 -18.90
N ALA A 41 -3.07 -0.80 -18.26
CA ALA A 41 -2.87 -0.16 -16.96
C ALA A 41 -3.00 1.37 -16.99
N HIS A 42 -3.05 1.99 -18.17
CA HIS A 42 -3.36 3.42 -18.32
C HIS A 42 -4.86 3.72 -18.33
N THR A 43 -5.70 2.71 -18.14
CA THR A 43 -7.15 2.85 -18.02
C THR A 43 -7.60 3.03 -16.57
N PRO A 44 -8.88 3.39 -16.33
CA PRO A 44 -9.45 3.41 -15.00
C PRO A 44 -9.47 2.02 -14.36
N GLY A 45 -9.24 1.98 -13.05
CA GLY A 45 -9.17 0.70 -12.34
C GLY A 45 -9.12 0.86 -10.83
N VAL A 46 -9.39 -0.26 -10.16
CA VAL A 46 -9.14 -0.47 -8.74
C VAL A 46 -7.88 -1.30 -8.61
N TYR A 47 -6.92 -0.82 -7.83
CA TYR A 47 -5.69 -1.53 -7.52
C TYR A 47 -5.67 -1.91 -6.04
N VAL A 48 -5.11 -3.09 -5.77
CA VAL A 48 -4.79 -3.56 -4.43
C VAL A 48 -3.28 -3.68 -4.34
N VAL A 49 -2.68 -3.03 -3.34
CA VAL A 49 -1.25 -3.14 -3.05
C VAL A 49 -1.03 -3.69 -1.67
N GLU A 50 -0.02 -4.54 -1.53
CA GLU A 50 0.46 -4.98 -0.23
C GLU A 50 1.48 -3.97 0.30
N LEU A 51 1.32 -3.58 1.57
CA LEU A 51 2.24 -2.67 2.23
C LEU A 51 3.15 -3.45 3.17
N SER A 52 4.40 -3.01 3.26
CA SER A 52 5.36 -3.53 4.24
C SER A 52 5.00 -3.03 5.64
N ILE A 53 4.82 -3.95 6.58
CA ILE A 53 4.58 -3.63 7.99
C ILE A 53 5.74 -4.12 8.87
N PRO A 54 5.96 -3.53 10.06
CA PRO A 54 6.92 -4.05 11.02
C PRO A 54 6.60 -5.50 11.39
N ASP A 55 7.61 -6.37 11.41
CA ASP A 55 7.55 -7.77 11.85
C ASP A 55 7.47 -7.85 13.38
N THR A 56 6.38 -7.31 13.92
CA THR A 56 6.02 -7.30 15.33
C THR A 56 4.53 -7.01 15.45
N SER A 57 3.88 -7.54 16.49
CA SER A 57 2.51 -7.19 16.86
C SER A 57 2.43 -6.05 17.88
N SER A 58 3.54 -5.34 18.13
CA SER A 58 3.59 -4.27 19.12
C SER A 58 2.88 -3.00 18.65
N TYR A 59 1.69 -2.73 19.19
CA TYR A 59 0.94 -1.49 18.91
C TYR A 59 1.76 -0.21 19.17
N GLU A 60 2.66 -0.21 20.16
CA GLU A 60 3.55 0.92 20.45
C GLU A 60 4.48 1.22 19.26
N THR A 61 4.99 0.19 18.59
CA THR A 61 5.84 0.34 17.41
C THR A 61 5.08 1.00 16.27
N TYR A 62 3.86 0.53 15.96
CA TYR A 62 3.01 1.11 14.91
C TYR A 62 2.63 2.56 15.24
N THR A 63 2.26 2.83 16.49
CA THR A 63 1.93 4.17 16.96
C THR A 63 3.11 5.13 16.78
N ARG A 64 4.33 4.71 17.14
CA ARG A 64 5.51 5.55 17.00
C ARG A 64 5.87 5.81 15.53
N LEU A 65 5.74 4.81 14.66
CA LEU A 65 5.94 4.99 13.21
C LEU A 65 4.91 5.97 12.64
N TRP A 66 3.66 5.85 13.06
CA TRP A 66 2.58 6.75 12.66
C TRP A 66 2.86 8.19 13.10
N LEU A 67 3.18 8.39 14.38
CA LEU A 67 3.46 9.71 14.96
C LEU A 67 4.74 10.36 14.43
N ALA A 68 5.61 9.62 13.75
CA ALA A 68 6.77 10.19 13.07
C ALA A 68 6.37 10.96 11.79
N GLN A 69 5.21 10.65 11.20
CA GLN A 69 4.69 11.29 9.99
C GLN A 69 3.46 12.17 10.26
N HIS A 70 2.70 11.88 11.32
CA HIS A 70 1.40 12.51 11.61
C HIS A 70 1.32 13.04 13.05
N ASP A 71 0.56 14.11 13.26
CA ASP A 71 0.41 14.74 14.59
C ASP A 71 -0.50 13.98 15.56
N SER A 72 -1.24 12.98 15.09
CA SER A 72 -2.13 12.15 15.93
C SER A 72 -2.29 10.75 15.37
N VAL A 73 -2.59 9.78 16.25
CA VAL A 73 -2.76 8.37 15.89
C VAL A 73 -4.13 8.14 15.27
N ALA A 74 -4.17 7.53 14.09
CA ALA A 74 -5.42 7.14 13.46
C ALA A 74 -6.03 5.90 14.15
N GLY A 75 -7.37 5.85 14.24
CA GLY A 75 -8.08 4.78 14.95
C GLY A 75 -7.89 3.37 14.37
N TYR A 76 -7.47 3.27 13.10
CA TYR A 76 -7.20 1.97 12.45
C TYR A 76 -5.79 1.43 12.71
N VAL A 77 -4.87 2.21 13.30
CA VAL A 77 -3.48 1.77 13.56
C VAL A 77 -3.44 0.53 14.46
N GLU A 78 -4.36 0.44 15.44
CA GLU A 78 -4.48 -0.73 16.30
C GLU A 78 -4.87 -1.98 15.51
N SER A 79 -5.79 -1.84 14.55
CA SER A 79 -6.19 -2.95 13.69
C SER A 79 -5.05 -3.40 12.78
N ILE A 80 -4.22 -2.48 12.27
CA ILE A 80 -3.04 -2.84 11.47
C ILE A 80 -2.06 -3.65 12.33
N ALA A 81 -1.77 -3.19 13.56
CA ALA A 81 -0.84 -3.87 14.46
C ALA A 81 -1.29 -5.28 14.88
N ALA A 82 -2.59 -5.56 14.79
CA ALA A 82 -3.19 -6.86 15.11
C ALA A 82 -3.32 -7.80 13.90
N SER A 83 -2.98 -7.33 12.69
CA SER A 83 -3.07 -8.08 11.45
C SER A 83 -1.69 -8.57 10.98
N ASP A 84 -1.69 -9.68 10.25
CA ASP A 84 -0.45 -10.25 9.70
C ASP A 84 -0.03 -9.59 8.38
N ARG A 85 -0.98 -8.91 7.72
CA ARG A 85 -0.81 -8.25 6.42
C ARG A 85 -1.56 -6.93 6.39
N LEU A 86 -1.09 -6.02 5.55
CA LEU A 86 -1.74 -4.74 5.28
C LEU A 86 -1.95 -4.59 3.77
N LEU A 87 -3.21 -4.54 3.37
CA LEU A 87 -3.61 -4.33 1.98
C LEU A 87 -4.24 -2.95 1.85
N TYR A 88 -3.80 -2.17 0.86
CA TYR A 88 -4.40 -0.90 0.52
C TYR A 88 -5.14 -0.99 -0.82
N VAL A 89 -6.42 -0.62 -0.80
CA VAL A 89 -7.29 -0.59 -1.97
C VAL A 89 -7.48 0.87 -2.39
N GLY A 90 -7.28 1.13 -3.67
CA GLY A 90 -7.48 2.46 -4.24
C GLY A 90 -8.05 2.41 -5.65
N ALA A 91 -8.88 3.39 -5.99
CA ALA A 91 -9.33 3.60 -7.37
C ALA A 91 -8.58 4.75 -8.07
N ALA A 92 -8.38 4.62 -9.38
CA ALA A 92 -7.72 5.61 -10.22
C ALA A 92 -8.37 5.73 -11.60
N LYS A 93 -8.18 6.89 -12.24
CA LYS A 93 -8.51 7.12 -13.67
C LYS A 93 -7.45 6.57 -14.62
N ASN A 94 -6.24 6.40 -14.10
CA ASN A 94 -5.07 5.85 -14.76
C ASN A 94 -4.26 5.15 -13.67
N VAL A 95 -4.36 3.81 -13.63
CA VAL A 95 -3.77 3.01 -12.55
C VAL A 95 -2.26 3.13 -12.54
N TYR A 96 -1.62 3.01 -13.71
CA TYR A 96 -0.18 3.08 -13.85
C TYR A 96 0.37 4.40 -13.32
N GLU A 97 -0.22 5.53 -13.73
CA GLU A 97 0.22 6.84 -13.25
C GLU A 97 0.02 6.97 -11.75
N ARG A 98 -1.10 6.46 -11.20
CA ARG A 98 -1.37 6.56 -9.77
C ARG A 98 -0.43 5.72 -8.92
N LEU A 99 -0.16 4.48 -9.31
CA LEU A 99 0.81 3.62 -8.64
C LEU A 99 2.21 4.21 -8.71
N ARG A 100 2.62 4.73 -9.88
CA ARG A 100 3.89 5.43 -10.03
C ARG A 100 3.97 6.67 -9.13
N GLU A 101 2.89 7.45 -9.02
CA GLU A 101 2.85 8.60 -8.13
C GLU A 101 3.08 8.21 -6.67
N HIS A 102 2.50 7.10 -6.21
CA HIS A 102 2.72 6.61 -4.85
C HIS A 102 4.19 6.26 -4.59
N LEU A 103 4.88 5.69 -5.57
CA LEU A 103 6.30 5.34 -5.47
C LEU A 103 7.22 6.57 -5.55
N ASP A 104 6.95 7.48 -6.50
CA ASP A 104 7.80 8.65 -6.76
C ASP A 104 7.59 9.80 -5.76
N LYS A 105 6.38 9.91 -5.19
CA LYS A 105 5.97 11.04 -4.35
C LYS A 105 5.20 10.55 -3.12
N PRO A 106 5.90 10.01 -2.11
CA PRO A 106 5.27 9.52 -0.88
C PRO A 106 4.32 10.55 -0.24
N ASN A 107 4.69 11.83 -0.24
CA ASN A 107 3.88 12.92 0.35
C ASN A 107 2.62 13.30 -0.47
N ARG A 108 2.35 12.62 -1.59
CA ARG A 108 1.08 12.69 -2.35
C ARG A 108 0.34 11.36 -2.35
N SER A 109 0.83 10.44 -1.53
CA SER A 109 0.25 9.13 -1.29
C SER A 109 -0.89 9.23 -0.27
N THR A 110 -1.41 8.09 0.14
CA THR A 110 -2.32 8.00 1.28
C THR A 110 -1.55 8.04 2.59
N ALA A 111 -2.21 8.51 3.66
CA ALA A 111 -1.60 8.59 4.99
C ALA A 111 -1.01 7.25 5.46
N VAL A 112 -1.63 6.13 5.08
CA VAL A 112 -1.13 4.78 5.37
C VAL A 112 0.16 4.46 4.60
N ALA A 113 0.23 4.80 3.32
CA ALA A 113 1.39 4.52 2.48
C ALA A 113 2.57 5.48 2.70
N GLU A 114 2.33 6.62 3.36
CA GLU A 114 3.39 7.50 3.90
C GLU A 114 4.15 6.84 5.07
N VAL A 115 3.49 5.94 5.81
CA VAL A 115 4.06 5.26 6.99
C VAL A 115 4.53 3.85 6.64
N PHE A 116 3.75 3.11 5.85
CA PHE A 116 3.97 1.72 5.46
C PHE A 116 4.27 1.65 3.96
N PRO A 117 5.52 1.38 3.54
CA PRO A 117 5.91 1.41 2.13
C PRO A 117 5.14 0.40 1.28
N ILE A 118 4.80 0.77 0.05
CA ILE A 118 4.25 -0.17 -0.93
C ILE A 118 5.30 -1.24 -1.25
N HIS A 119 4.88 -2.50 -1.15
CA HIS A 119 5.70 -3.66 -1.47
C HIS A 119 5.42 -4.19 -2.87
N SER A 120 4.18 -4.54 -3.18
CA SER A 120 3.81 -5.22 -4.43
C SER A 120 2.40 -4.88 -4.88
N VAL A 121 2.08 -5.16 -6.15
CA VAL A 121 0.70 -5.12 -6.65
C VAL A 121 0.08 -6.49 -6.41
N SER A 122 -0.95 -6.57 -5.58
CA SER A 122 -1.64 -7.83 -5.26
C SER A 122 -2.73 -8.14 -6.26
N GLU A 123 -3.46 -7.12 -6.72
CA GLU A 123 -4.59 -7.29 -7.63
C GLU A 123 -4.87 -6.00 -8.41
N LEU A 124 -5.40 -6.15 -9.63
CA LEU A 124 -5.83 -5.06 -10.47
C LEU A 124 -7.14 -5.42 -11.19
N VAL A 125 -8.16 -4.59 -11.01
CA VAL A 125 -9.45 -4.69 -11.68
C VAL A 125 -9.66 -3.44 -12.54
N LEU A 126 -9.74 -3.63 -13.86
CA LEU A 126 -9.90 -2.52 -14.82
C LEU A 126 -11.38 -2.29 -15.14
N PHE A 127 -11.71 -1.02 -15.44
CA PHE A 127 -13.06 -0.58 -15.76
C PHE A 127 -13.04 0.36 -16.96
N ASP A 128 -14.15 0.37 -17.72
CA ASP A 128 -14.29 1.24 -18.89
C ASP A 128 -14.33 2.73 -18.51
N THR A 129 -14.88 3.03 -17.33
CA THR A 129 -15.02 4.41 -16.85
C THR A 129 -14.45 4.62 -15.45
N PRO A 130 -13.94 5.83 -15.15
CA PRO A 130 -13.58 6.22 -13.80
C PRO A 130 -14.69 6.03 -12.78
N THR A 131 -15.92 6.37 -13.14
CA THR A 131 -17.06 6.32 -12.23
C THR A 131 -17.30 4.90 -11.75
N GLU A 132 -17.28 3.92 -12.66
CA GLU A 132 -17.42 2.50 -12.30
C GLU A 132 -16.28 2.04 -11.38
N ALA A 133 -15.04 2.44 -11.65
CA ALA A 133 -13.91 2.10 -10.79
C ALA A 133 -14.07 2.69 -9.37
N PHE A 134 -14.47 3.96 -9.25
CA PHE A 134 -14.69 4.59 -7.94
C PHE A 134 -15.90 4.01 -7.20
N ASP A 135 -16.98 3.66 -7.91
CA ASP A 135 -18.16 3.05 -7.31
C ASP A 135 -17.86 1.61 -6.85
N ALA A 136 -16.98 0.89 -7.54
CA ALA A 136 -16.56 -0.47 -7.20
C ALA A 136 -15.52 -0.55 -6.08
N GLU A 137 -14.73 0.51 -5.84
CA GLU A 137 -13.63 0.55 -4.86
C GLU A 137 -14.03 -0.01 -3.49
N GLN A 138 -15.15 0.47 -2.95
CA GLN A 138 -15.62 0.06 -1.63
C GLN A 138 -16.12 -1.39 -1.61
N GLY A 139 -16.77 -1.83 -2.70
CA GLY A 139 -17.24 -3.21 -2.83
C GLY A 139 -16.07 -4.20 -2.85
N ILE A 140 -15.06 -3.93 -3.68
CA ILE A 140 -13.85 -4.74 -3.76
C ILE A 140 -13.11 -4.76 -2.42
N ALA A 141 -12.99 -3.62 -1.73
CA ALA A 141 -12.37 -3.58 -0.41
C ALA A 141 -13.13 -4.42 0.63
N MET A 142 -14.46 -4.40 0.60
CA MET A 142 -15.29 -5.22 1.50
C MET A 142 -15.15 -6.71 1.19
N ASP A 143 -15.19 -7.08 -0.08
CA ASP A 143 -15.05 -8.48 -0.52
C ASP A 143 -13.67 -9.01 -0.13
N LEU A 144 -12.60 -8.24 -0.40
CA LEU A 144 -11.24 -8.58 0.00
C LEU A 144 -11.08 -8.74 1.52
N ALA A 145 -11.71 -7.86 2.32
CA ALA A 145 -11.67 -7.96 3.78
C ALA A 145 -12.36 -9.23 4.31
N ASN A 146 -13.38 -9.74 3.60
CA ASN A 146 -14.04 -10.99 3.95
C ASN A 146 -13.21 -12.22 3.54
N ASP A 147 -12.55 -12.15 2.39
CA ASP A 147 -11.74 -13.24 1.84
C ASP A 147 -10.38 -13.38 2.55
N GLU A 148 -9.82 -12.27 3.05
CA GLU A 148 -8.53 -12.20 3.75
C GLU A 148 -8.70 -11.75 5.22
N PRO A 149 -9.30 -12.57 6.11
CA PRO A 149 -9.62 -12.17 7.48
C PRO A 149 -8.39 -11.92 8.37
N ALA A 150 -7.20 -12.34 7.92
CA ALA A 150 -5.92 -12.08 8.61
C ALA A 150 -5.28 -10.75 8.20
N ALA A 151 -5.76 -10.12 7.12
CA ALA A 151 -5.25 -8.85 6.62
C ALA A 151 -6.09 -7.68 7.16
N HIS A 152 -5.43 -6.56 7.44
CA HIS A 152 -6.11 -5.29 7.52
C HIS A 152 -6.26 -4.73 6.11
N VAL A 153 -7.50 -4.59 5.63
CA VAL A 153 -7.80 -3.95 4.35
C VAL A 153 -8.17 -2.49 4.59
N HIS A 154 -7.38 -1.59 4.03
CA HIS A 154 -7.61 -0.16 4.09
C HIS A 154 -8.06 0.37 2.74
N SER A 155 -9.21 1.01 2.67
CA SER A 155 -9.66 1.79 1.52
C SER A 155 -9.74 3.27 1.88
N ARG A 156 -9.70 4.15 0.87
CA ARG A 156 -9.87 5.59 1.11
C ARG A 156 -11.31 5.95 1.49
#